data_AF-A0A9W6D116-F1
#
_entry.id   AF-A0A9W6D116-F1
#
_cell.length_a   1.000
_cell.length_b   1.000
_cell.length_c   1.000
_cell.angle_alpha   90.00
_cell.angle_beta   90.00
_cell.angle_gamma   90.00
#
_symmetry.space_group_name_H-M   'P 1'
#
loop_
_entity.id
_entity.type
_entity.pdbx_description
1 polymer ?
#
loop_
_entity_poly.entity_id
_entity_poly.type
_entity_poly.pdbx_seq_one_letter_code
_entity_poly.pdbx_strand_id
1 'polypeptide(L)'
;MSSPREERVIEEFQRRRQTLLRNFALAMVLIGLGLGLRQLIDSYPNFLGIGVNTWRALSIAQLISGVVFAVTGFNQYKCPVCDKILRAHDKYYLGVAINPDKCPHCGARLS
;
A
#
# COMPACT_ATOMS: atom_id res chain seq x y z
N MET A 1 25.68 16.87 -14.68
CA MET A 1 25.19 15.59 -15.25
C MET A 1 25.22 14.53 -14.17
N SER A 2 24.08 13.91 -13.87
CA SER A 2 24.00 12.67 -13.10
C SER A 2 24.70 11.54 -13.86
N SER A 3 25.27 10.57 -13.14
CA SER A 3 25.82 9.40 -13.81
C SER A 3 24.68 8.50 -14.33
N PRO A 4 24.87 7.77 -15.45
CA PRO A 4 23.87 6.83 -15.97
C PRO A 4 23.55 5.65 -15.02
N ARG A 5 24.29 5.54 -13.92
CA ARG A 5 24.01 4.59 -12.82
C ARG A 5 23.02 5.18 -11.82
N GLU A 6 23.09 6.48 -11.54
CA GLU A 6 22.15 7.18 -10.65
C GLU A 6 20.76 7.26 -11.27
N GLU A 7 20.65 7.53 -12.56
CA GLU A 7 19.36 7.58 -13.26
C GLU A 7 18.62 6.24 -13.18
N ARG A 8 19.32 5.12 -13.37
CA ARG A 8 18.73 3.78 -13.19
C ARG A 8 18.23 3.52 -11.78
N VAL A 9 18.97 3.98 -10.77
CA VAL A 9 18.58 3.87 -9.35
C VAL A 9 17.32 4.68 -9.06
N ILE A 10 17.24 5.90 -9.62
CA ILE A 10 16.08 6.79 -9.47
C ILE A 10 14.85 6.18 -10.16
N GLU A 11 14.98 5.73 -11.42
CA GLU A 11 13.87 5.10 -12.14
C GLU A 11 13.34 3.85 -11.44
N GLU A 12 14.24 2.99 -10.93
CA GLU A 12 13.84 1.78 -10.22
C GLU A 12 13.11 2.12 -8.92
N PHE A 13 13.58 3.13 -8.19
CA PHE A 13 12.91 3.60 -6.98
C PHE A 13 11.51 4.19 -7.27
N GLN A 14 11.38 5.02 -8.30
CA GLN A 14 10.10 5.58 -8.72
C GLN A 14 9.12 4.49 -9.17
N ARG A 15 9.60 3.45 -9.87
CA ARG A 15 8.78 2.29 -10.25
C ARG A 15 8.26 1.52 -9.03
N ARG A 16 9.12 1.24 -8.04
CA ARG A 16 8.72 0.59 -6.77
C ARG A 16 7.70 1.44 -6.00
N ARG A 17 7.92 2.76 -5.96
CA ARG A 17 7.00 3.72 -5.35
C ARG A 17 5.63 3.75 -6.03
N GLN A 18 5.59 3.81 -7.36
CA GLN A 18 4.33 3.81 -8.10
C GLN A 18 3.54 2.52 -7.87
N THR A 19 4.24 1.39 -7.75
CA THR A 19 3.63 0.09 -7.42
C THR A 19 3.05 0.09 -6.01
N LEU A 20 3.77 0.63 -5.02
CA LEU A 20 3.25 0.84 -3.66
C LEU A 20 1.98 1.70 -3.69
N LEU A 21 2.02 2.89 -4.31
CA LEU A 21 0.89 3.82 -4.34
C LEU A 21 -0.33 3.20 -5.03
N ARG A 22 -0.13 2.48 -6.14
CA ARG A 22 -1.19 1.76 -6.83
C ARG A 22 -1.80 0.66 -5.96
N ASN A 23 -0.98 -0.16 -5.32
CA ASN A 23 -1.46 -1.23 -4.44
C ASN A 23 -2.18 -0.67 -3.21
N PHE A 24 -1.68 0.44 -2.66
CA PHE A 24 -2.32 1.14 -1.54
C PHE A 24 -3.67 1.74 -1.94
N ALA A 25 -3.76 2.38 -3.12
CA ALA A 25 -5.02 2.88 -3.65
C ALA A 25 -6.02 1.75 -3.89
N LEU A 26 -5.59 0.62 -4.48
CA LEU A 26 -6.43 -0.57 -4.63
C LEU A 26 -6.90 -1.10 -3.29
N ALA A 27 -6.03 -1.21 -2.29
CA ALA A 27 -6.40 -1.65 -0.94
C ALA A 27 -7.45 -0.72 -0.32
N MET A 28 -7.29 0.60 -0.43
CA MET A 28 -8.26 1.58 0.06
C MET A 28 -9.63 1.42 -0.62
N VAL A 29 -9.66 1.18 -1.94
CA VAL A 29 -10.90 0.92 -2.69
C VAL A 29 -11.56 -0.39 -2.23
N LEU A 30 -10.78 -1.47 -2.07
CA LEU A 30 -11.31 -2.77 -1.61
C LEU A 30 -11.85 -2.68 -0.18
N ILE A 31 -11.19 -1.93 0.71
CA ILE A 31 -11.66 -1.69 2.07
C ILE A 31 -12.95 -0.87 2.05
N GLY A 32 -13.00 0.20 1.26
CA GLY A 32 -14.20 1.03 1.10
C GLY A 32 -15.39 0.23 0.57
N LEU A 33 -15.19 -0.60 -0.46
CA LEU A 33 -16.19 -1.52 -0.98
C LEU A 33 -16.63 -2.55 0.07
N GLY A 34 -15.69 -3.12 0.83
CA GLY A 34 -15.99 -4.06 1.91
C GLY A 34 -16.84 -3.45 3.03
N LEU A 35 -16.53 -2.22 3.43
CA LEU A 35 -17.32 -1.47 4.41
C LEU A 35 -18.71 -1.11 3.86
N GLY A 36 -18.80 -0.66 2.60
CA GLY A 36 -20.06 -0.36 1.94
C GLY A 36 -20.97 -1.59 1.83
N LEU A 37 -20.42 -2.74 1.43
CA LEU A 37 -21.14 -4.01 1.42
C LEU A 37 -21.65 -4.38 2.81
N ARG A 38 -20.83 -4.20 3.85
CA ARG A 38 -21.23 -4.48 5.23
C ARG A 38 -22.41 -3.62 5.67
N GLN A 39 -22.40 -2.34 5.34
CA GLN A 39 -23.49 -1.41 5.63
C GLN A 39 -24.79 -1.79 4.88
N LEU A 40 -24.65 -2.31 3.65
CA LEU A 40 -25.76 -2.81 2.85
C LEU A 40 -26.36 -4.10 3.44
N ILE A 41 -25.51 -5.04 3.86
CA ILE A 41 -25.91 -6.30 4.50
C ILE A 41 -26.64 -6.05 5.82
N ASP A 42 -26.11 -5.14 6.65
CA ASP A 42 -26.75 -4.80 7.93
C ASP A 42 -28.12 -4.12 7.71
N SER A 43 -28.33 -3.44 6.56
CA SER A 43 -29.63 -2.87 6.19
C SER A 43 -30.59 -3.89 5.55
N TYR A 44 -30.07 -4.90 4.84
CA TYR A 44 -30.85 -5.92 4.14
C TYR A 44 -30.39 -7.34 4.54
N PRO A 45 -30.92 -7.91 5.64
CA PRO A 45 -30.43 -9.16 6.21
C PRO A 45 -30.64 -10.41 5.35
N ASN A 46 -31.46 -10.33 4.28
CA ASN A 46 -31.71 -11.41 3.32
C ASN A 46 -31.29 -11.03 1.89
N PHE A 47 -30.18 -10.30 1.74
CA PHE A 47 -29.66 -9.93 0.43
C PHE A 47 -29.28 -11.19 -0.38
N LEU A 48 -29.92 -11.37 -1.54
CA LEU A 48 -29.74 -12.50 -2.48
C LEU A 48 -30.06 -13.90 -1.91
N GLY A 49 -30.84 -13.99 -0.83
CA GLY A 49 -31.23 -15.30 -0.24
C GLY A 49 -30.09 -16.05 0.46
N ILE A 50 -28.95 -15.40 0.66
CA ILE A 50 -27.79 -15.94 1.38
C ILE A 50 -27.82 -15.42 2.82
N GLY A 51 -27.58 -16.30 3.79
CA GLY A 51 -27.62 -15.93 5.21
C GLY A 51 -26.59 -14.86 5.59
N VAL A 52 -27.00 -13.94 6.47
CA VAL A 52 -26.20 -12.82 7.02
C VAL A 52 -24.81 -13.24 7.53
N ASN A 53 -24.68 -14.43 8.09
CA ASN A 53 -23.40 -14.94 8.60
C ASN A 53 -22.38 -15.19 7.48
N THR A 54 -22.82 -15.69 6.32
CA THR A 54 -21.96 -15.93 5.16
C THR A 54 -21.49 -14.61 4.56
N TRP A 55 -22.40 -13.65 4.42
CA TRP A 55 -22.09 -12.30 3.95
C TRP A 55 -21.10 -11.56 4.87
N ARG A 56 -21.27 -11.71 6.20
CA ARG A 56 -20.30 -11.19 7.18
C ARG A 56 -18.93 -11.82 7.03
N ALA A 57 -18.85 -13.14 6.87
CA ALA A 57 -17.59 -13.85 6.65
C ALA A 57 -16.88 -13.37 5.37
N LEU A 58 -17.61 -13.19 4.27
CA LEU A 58 -17.06 -12.65 3.02
C LEU A 58 -16.55 -11.22 3.18
N SER A 59 -17.29 -10.35 3.88
CA SER A 59 -16.85 -8.98 4.14
C SER A 59 -15.55 -8.93 4.96
N ILE A 60 -15.40 -9.82 5.94
CA ILE A 60 -14.19 -9.93 6.76
C ILE A 60 -13.02 -10.47 5.91
N ALA A 61 -13.25 -11.51 5.11
CA ALA A 61 -12.22 -12.05 4.21
C ALA A 61 -11.72 -11.00 3.21
N GLN A 62 -12.62 -10.18 2.67
CA GLN A 62 -12.28 -9.07 1.77
C GLN A 62 -11.39 -8.02 2.45
N LEU A 63 -11.69 -7.65 3.69
CA LEU A 63 -10.89 -6.71 4.47
C LEU A 63 -9.49 -7.28 4.75
N ILE A 64 -9.38 -8.55 5.12
CA ILE A 64 -8.10 -9.22 5.34
C ILE A 64 -7.26 -9.20 4.05
N SER A 65 -7.87 -9.50 2.90
CA SER A 65 -7.19 -9.43 1.60
C SER A 65 -6.62 -8.03 1.32
N GLY A 66 -7.41 -6.98 1.53
CA GLY A 66 -6.97 -5.59 1.37
C GLY A 66 -5.75 -5.24 2.26
N VAL A 67 -5.75 -5.71 3.51
CA VAL A 67 -4.63 -5.52 4.44
C VAL A 67 -3.37 -6.26 3.96
N VAL A 68 -3.51 -7.51 3.51
CA VAL A 68 -2.37 -8.30 2.99
C VAL A 68 -1.73 -7.62 1.78
N PHE A 69 -2.54 -7.09 0.86
CA PHE A 69 -2.04 -6.34 -0.30
C PHE A 69 -1.27 -5.07 0.12
N ALA A 70 -1.78 -4.34 1.11
CA ALA A 70 -1.12 -3.14 1.63
C ALA A 70 0.24 -3.47 2.28
N VAL A 71 0.30 -4.51 3.12
CA VAL A 71 1.54 -4.97 3.78
C VAL A 71 2.56 -5.46 2.76
N THR A 72 2.12 -6.20 1.74
CA THR A 72 2.99 -6.69 0.67
C THR A 72 3.58 -5.52 -0.12
N GLY A 73 2.77 -4.52 -0.47
CA GLY A 73 3.25 -3.30 -1.13
C GLY A 73 4.25 -2.53 -0.27
N PHE A 74 4.00 -2.43 1.04
CA PHE A 74 4.91 -1.78 1.99
C PHE A 74 6.27 -2.47 2.05
N ASN A 75 6.30 -3.80 2.12
CA ASN A 75 7.55 -4.56 2.16
C ASN A 75 8.39 -4.44 0.89
N GLN A 76 7.77 -4.14 -0.27
CA GLN A 76 8.47 -3.86 -1.52
C GLN A 76 9.06 -2.45 -1.59
N TYR A 77 8.62 -1.53 -0.72
CA TYR A 77 9.09 -0.15 -0.68
C TYR A 77 10.42 -0.02 0.06
N LYS A 78 11.48 -0.41 -0.65
CA LYS A 78 12.86 -0.41 -0.16
C LYS A 78 13.78 0.31 -1.13
N CYS A 79 14.83 0.93 -0.59
CA CYS A 79 15.89 1.51 -1.39
C CYS A 79 16.59 0.43 -2.24
N PRO A 80 16.76 0.61 -3.56
CA PRO A 80 17.42 -0.39 -4.42
C PRO A 80 18.92 -0.53 -4.14
N VAL A 81 19.54 0.41 -3.41
CA VAL A 81 20.98 0.38 -3.10
C VAL A 81 21.26 -0.35 -1.78
N CYS A 82 20.48 -0.08 -0.73
CA CYS A 82 20.75 -0.61 0.61
C CYS A 82 19.67 -1.57 1.15
N ASP A 83 18.62 -1.86 0.37
CA ASP A 83 17.47 -2.70 0.70
C ASP A 83 16.75 -2.33 2.03
N LYS A 84 16.99 -1.12 2.53
CA LYS A 84 16.34 -0.61 3.75
C LYS A 84 15.05 0.12 3.39
N ILE A 85 14.04 -0.04 4.23
CA ILE A 85 12.78 0.70 4.16
C ILE A 85 13.09 2.16 4.50
N LEU A 86 12.62 3.08 3.67
CA LEU A 86 12.81 4.51 3.91
C LEU A 86 11.87 4.99 4.99
N ARG A 87 12.33 4.92 6.24
CA ARG A 87 11.57 5.45 7.37
C ARG A 87 11.73 6.97 7.43
N ALA A 88 10.63 7.70 7.42
CA ALA A 88 10.66 9.14 7.70
C ALA A 88 10.92 9.35 9.18
N HIS A 89 11.72 10.36 9.52
CA HIS A 89 11.90 10.80 10.91
C HIS A 89 10.60 11.46 11.45
N ASP A 90 9.75 11.95 10.54
CA ASP A 90 8.54 12.68 10.90
C ASP A 90 7.31 11.78 11.00
N LYS A 91 6.55 12.04 12.06
CA LYS A 91 5.45 11.23 12.62
C LYS A 91 4.20 11.12 11.72
N TYR A 92 4.19 11.75 10.54
CA TYR A 92 2.95 12.11 9.83
C TYR A 92 2.52 11.16 8.70
N TYR A 93 3.37 10.24 8.22
CA TYR A 93 3.03 9.33 7.11
C TYR A 93 3.38 7.87 7.40
N LEU A 94 2.70 7.22 8.34
CA LEU A 94 2.91 5.78 8.65
C LEU A 94 4.39 5.40 8.92
N GLY A 95 5.23 6.38 9.25
CA GLY A 95 6.68 6.22 9.42
C GLY A 95 7.48 6.04 8.12
N VAL A 96 6.96 6.39 6.93
CA VAL A 96 7.64 6.21 5.63
C VAL A 96 7.80 7.53 4.87
N ALA A 97 8.98 7.77 4.30
CA ALA A 97 9.23 8.95 3.46
C ALA A 97 8.73 8.68 2.04
N ILE A 98 7.67 9.38 1.60
CA ILE A 98 7.04 9.18 0.28
C ILE A 98 7.77 9.92 -0.85
N ASN A 99 8.38 11.08 -0.55
CA ASN A 99 9.21 11.88 -1.46
C ASN A 99 10.59 12.17 -0.83
N PRO A 100 11.46 11.17 -0.65
CA PRO A 100 12.81 11.43 -0.16
C PRO A 100 13.70 11.85 -1.34
N ASP A 101 14.36 13.00 -1.23
CA ASP A 101 15.40 13.41 -2.21
C ASP A 101 16.64 12.51 -2.10
N LYS A 102 16.93 12.05 -0.88
CA LYS A 102 18.06 11.17 -0.55
C LYS A 102 17.64 10.07 0.42
N CYS A 103 18.28 8.91 0.29
CA CYS A 103 18.09 7.83 1.25
C CYS A 103 18.69 8.21 2.61
N PRO A 104 17.96 8.08 3.73
CA PRO A 104 18.46 8.40 5.07
C PRO A 104 19.52 7.39 5.57
N HIS A 105 19.63 6.23 4.93
CA HIS A 105 20.57 5.18 5.34
C HIS A 105 21.88 5.18 4.56
N CYS A 106 21.83 5.42 3.25
CA CYS A 106 23.00 5.34 2.37
C CYS A 106 23.33 6.65 1.65
N GLY A 107 22.51 7.69 1.79
CA GLY A 107 22.71 8.98 1.12
C GLY A 107 22.49 8.96 -0.39
N ALA A 108 22.11 7.82 -0.97
CA ALA A 108 21.84 7.69 -2.41
C ALA A 108 20.73 8.66 -2.85
N ARG A 109 20.91 9.28 -4.01
CA ARG A 109 19.93 10.20 -4.60
C ARG A 109 18.74 9.43 -5.17
N LEU A 110 17.53 9.84 -4.80
CA LEU A 110 16.27 9.18 -5.16
C LEU A 110 15.30 10.11 -5.91
N SER A 111 15.64 11.39 -6.02
CA SER A 111 14.95 12.44 -6.80
C SER A 111 15.92 13.34 -7.57
#